data_AF-A0A7R8UQG9-F1
#
_entry.id   AF-A0A7R8UQG9-F1
#
_cell.length_a   1.000
_cell.length_b   1.000
_cell.length_c   1.000
_cell.angle_alpha   90.00
_cell.angle_beta   90.00
_cell.angle_gamma   90.00
#
_symmetry.space_group_name_H-M   'P 1'
#
loop_
_entity.id
_entity.type
_entity.pdbx_description
1 polymer ?
#
loop_
_entity_poly.entity_id
_entity_poly.type
_entity_poly.pdbx_seq_one_letter_code
_entity_poly.pdbx_strand_id
1 'polypeptide(L)'
;MNAAHYQQMICLHFPAYGFECAALNWQFQQDNAPIHVARSTLAYFEQRGIRRFNNWPSPDMNIIENVWSILARKVYENGRQYSNKDKLKEAIRVAWANIPYDKFRSLCDNFPRRIIALHDARGKWTKY
;
A
#
# COMPACT_ATOMS: atom_id res chain seq x y z
N MET A 1 -1.47 10.69 12.80
CA MET A 1 -0.34 11.12 11.96
C MET A 1 -0.74 12.40 11.24
N ASN A 2 0.18 13.35 11.00
CA ASN A 2 -0.09 14.57 10.22
C ASN A 2 0.77 14.57 8.95
N ALA A 3 0.60 15.58 8.08
CA ALA A 3 1.35 15.69 6.82
C ALA A 3 2.88 15.73 7.02
N ALA A 4 3.38 16.43 8.04
CA ALA A 4 4.81 16.50 8.33
C ALA A 4 5.39 15.14 8.76
N HIS A 5 4.71 14.43 9.66
CA HIS A 5 5.08 13.07 10.04
C HIS A 5 5.00 12.10 8.86
N TYR A 6 4.03 12.27 7.96
CA TYR A 6 3.95 11.47 6.74
C TYR A 6 5.15 11.71 5.82
N GLN A 7 5.53 12.97 5.60
CA GLN A 7 6.72 13.33 4.81
C GLN A 7 8.01 12.73 5.41
N GLN A 8 8.14 12.73 6.74
CA GLN A 8 9.26 12.08 7.44
C GLN A 8 9.27 10.56 7.19
N MET A 9 8.11 9.90 7.25
CA MET A 9 8.00 8.47 6.95
C MET A 9 8.42 8.15 5.52
N ILE A 10 7.98 8.95 4.54
CA ILE A 10 8.44 8.82 3.16
C ILE A 10 9.94 9.04 3.09
N CYS A 11 10.48 10.08 3.71
CA CYS A 11 11.90 10.38 3.70
C CYS A 11 12.75 9.21 4.22
N LEU A 12 12.28 8.52 5.26
CA LEU A 12 13.03 7.46 5.92
C LEU A 12 12.97 6.14 5.15
N HIS A 13 11.80 5.78 4.60
CA HIS A 13 11.56 4.44 4.06
C HIS A 13 11.56 4.38 2.53
N PHE A 14 11.36 5.50 1.85
CA PHE A 14 11.27 5.55 0.39
C PHE A 14 12.62 5.49 -0.35
N PRO A 15 13.74 6.11 0.14
CA PRO A 15 15.01 6.13 -0.59
C PRO A 15 15.61 4.75 -0.90
N ALA A 16 15.29 3.73 -0.08
CA ALA A 16 15.70 2.35 -0.36
C ALA A 16 15.18 1.83 -1.70
N TYR A 17 13.97 2.24 -2.09
CA TYR A 17 13.30 1.76 -3.31
C TYR A 17 13.52 2.69 -4.51
N GLY A 18 13.76 3.99 -4.28
CA GLY A 18 13.96 4.98 -5.34
C GLY A 18 15.19 4.68 -6.22
N PHE A 19 16.30 4.21 -5.62
CA PHE A 19 17.51 3.81 -6.36
C PHE A 19 17.33 2.48 -7.09
N GLU A 20 16.79 1.46 -6.42
CA GLU A 20 16.59 0.13 -7.00
C GLU A 20 15.59 0.15 -8.18
N CYS A 21 14.57 1.01 -8.10
CA CYS A 21 13.55 1.12 -9.12
C CYS A 21 13.83 2.22 -10.15
N ALA A 22 14.88 3.04 -10.03
CA ALA A 22 15.11 4.22 -10.87
C ALA A 22 15.02 3.95 -12.38
N ALA A 23 15.47 2.77 -12.81
CA ALA A 23 15.42 2.33 -14.21
C ALA A 23 14.04 1.89 -14.72
N LEU A 24 13.06 1.68 -13.83
CA LEU A 24 11.76 1.05 -14.13
C LEU A 24 10.61 2.04 -14.41
N ASN A 25 10.89 3.34 -14.49
CA ASN A 25 9.87 4.39 -14.67
C ASN A 25 8.66 4.23 -13.73
N TRP A 26 8.94 3.93 -12.47
CA TRP A 26 7.93 3.64 -11.45
C TRP A 26 7.11 4.88 -11.09
N GLN A 27 5.91 4.63 -10.53
CA GLN A 27 5.03 5.66 -9.97
C GLN A 27 4.60 5.29 -8.55
N PHE A 28 4.62 6.26 -7.64
CA PHE A 28 4.16 6.12 -6.27
C PHE A 28 2.64 6.10 -6.19
N GLN A 29 2.07 5.04 -5.65
CA GLN A 29 0.64 4.96 -5.38
C GLN A 29 0.37 5.16 -3.88
N GLN A 30 -0.65 5.96 -3.58
CA GLN A 30 -1.19 6.20 -2.24
C GLN A 30 -2.69 6.49 -2.36
N ASP A 31 -3.43 6.44 -1.26
CA ASP A 31 -4.80 6.94 -1.22
C ASP A 31 -4.85 8.49 -1.18
N ASN A 32 -6.08 9.03 -1.19
CA ASN A 32 -6.33 10.48 -1.16
C ASN A 32 -6.63 11.00 0.26
N ALA A 33 -6.13 10.35 1.32
CA ALA A 33 -6.31 10.88 2.68
C ALA A 33 -5.78 12.33 2.77
N PRO A 34 -6.41 13.22 3.56
CA PRO A 34 -6.06 14.64 3.57
C PRO A 34 -4.56 14.95 3.79
N ILE A 35 -3.86 14.13 4.58
CA ILE A 35 -2.43 14.28 4.83
C ILE A 35 -1.54 13.89 3.62
N HIS A 36 -2.04 13.01 2.74
CA HIS A 36 -1.34 12.53 1.54
C HIS A 36 -1.50 13.49 0.36
N VAL A 37 -2.59 14.26 0.32
CA VAL A 37 -2.88 15.27 -0.71
C VAL A 37 -2.73 16.71 -0.22
N ALA A 38 -2.26 16.90 1.01
CA ALA A 38 -1.96 18.22 1.54
C ALA A 38 -0.94 18.95 0.64
N ARG A 39 -1.11 20.27 0.48
CA ARG A 39 -0.24 21.10 -0.35
C ARG A 39 1.25 20.90 -0.05
N SER A 40 1.60 20.79 1.24
CA SER A 40 2.97 20.54 1.68
C SER A 40 3.49 19.16 1.27
N THR A 41 2.65 18.13 1.34
CA THR A 41 3.01 16.76 0.92
C THR A 41 3.19 16.67 -0.60
N LEU A 42 2.33 17.34 -1.37
CA LEU A 42 2.47 17.40 -2.83
C LEU A 42 3.75 18.14 -3.25
N ALA A 43 4.05 19.27 -2.63
CA ALA A 43 5.29 20.00 -2.87
C ALA A 43 6.53 19.19 -2.46
N TYR A 44 6.44 18.42 -1.36
CA TYR A 44 7.51 17.53 -0.93
C TYR A 44 7.81 16.45 -1.97
N PHE A 45 6.79 15.83 -2.58
CA PHE A 45 7.02 14.83 -3.64
C PHE A 45 7.66 15.44 -4.88
N GLU A 46 7.24 16.63 -5.29
CA GLU A 46 7.84 17.36 -6.42
C GLU A 46 9.33 17.65 -6.15
N GLN A 47 9.65 18.20 -4.97
CA GLN A 47 11.04 18.49 -4.57
C GLN A 47 11.93 17.24 -4.56
N ARG A 48 11.36 16.07 -4.24
CA ARG A 48 12.08 14.79 -4.16
C ARG A 48 12.06 13.99 -5.46
N GLY A 49 11.43 14.51 -6.53
CA GLY A 49 11.30 13.83 -7.80
C GLY A 49 10.43 12.56 -7.73
N ILE A 50 9.58 12.43 -6.72
CA ILE A 50 8.69 11.29 -6.53
C ILE A 50 7.49 11.43 -7.47
N ARG A 51 7.43 10.61 -8.52
CA ARG A 51 6.32 10.61 -9.49
C ARG A 51 5.12 9.91 -8.89
N ARG A 52 4.02 10.63 -8.64
CA ARG A 52 2.78 10.02 -8.15
C ARG A 52 1.94 9.42 -9.26
N PHE A 53 1.24 8.33 -8.93
CA PHE A 53 0.14 7.81 -9.72
C PHE A 53 -1.14 8.57 -9.36
N ASN A 54 -1.60 9.46 -10.25
CA ASN A 54 -2.72 10.37 -9.97
C ASN A 54 -4.09 9.85 -10.48
N ASN A 55 -4.12 8.81 -11.31
CA ASN A 55 -5.34 8.36 -12.00
C ASN A 55 -5.99 7.16 -11.31
N TRP A 56 -6.05 7.16 -9.98
CA TRP A 56 -6.59 6.03 -9.23
C TRP A 56 -8.13 6.05 -9.22
N PRO A 57 -8.82 5.00 -9.71
CA PRO A 57 -10.25 5.08 -9.99
C PRO A 57 -11.15 4.95 -8.76
N SER A 58 -10.68 4.36 -7.67
CA SER A 58 -11.44 4.25 -6.41
C SER A 58 -10.51 3.92 -5.22
N PRO A 59 -10.76 4.42 -4.00
CA PRO A 59 -10.05 4.01 -2.80
C PRO A 59 -9.99 2.49 -2.61
N ASP A 60 -11.09 1.79 -2.92
CA ASP A 60 -11.24 0.34 -2.73
C ASP A 60 -10.31 -0.49 -3.62
N MET A 61 -9.71 0.13 -4.62
CA MET A 61 -8.81 -0.55 -5.55
C MET A 61 -7.39 -0.70 -5.00
N ASN A 62 -7.06 -0.06 -3.87
CA ASN A 62 -5.71 -0.07 -3.32
C ASN A 62 -5.22 -1.51 -3.03
N ILE A 63 -4.20 -1.95 -3.79
CA ILE A 63 -3.67 -3.31 -3.69
C ILE A 63 -3.18 -3.61 -2.26
N ILE A 64 -2.70 -2.59 -1.53
CA ILE A 64 -2.20 -2.77 -0.16
C ILE A 64 -3.28 -3.27 0.80
N GLU A 65 -4.57 -2.99 0.56
CA GLU A 65 -5.66 -3.49 1.40
C GLU A 65 -5.79 -5.02 1.36
N ASN A 66 -5.50 -5.60 0.19
CA ASN A 66 -5.43 -7.06 0.04
C ASN A 66 -4.23 -7.63 0.78
N VAL A 67 -3.10 -6.94 0.75
CA VAL A 67 -1.91 -7.32 1.49
C VAL A 67 -2.18 -7.28 3.01
N TRP A 68 -2.82 -6.22 3.51
CA TRP A 68 -3.23 -6.12 4.91
C TRP A 68 -4.17 -7.24 5.31
N SER A 69 -5.11 -7.60 4.43
CA SER A 69 -6.02 -8.73 4.67
C SER A 69 -5.30 -10.07 4.76
N ILE A 70 -4.29 -10.32 3.89
CA ILE A 70 -3.45 -11.53 3.96
C ILE A 70 -2.63 -11.54 5.25
N LEU A 71 -2.00 -10.42 5.58
CA LEU A 71 -1.19 -10.29 6.78
C LEU A 71 -2.02 -10.54 8.04
N ALA A 72 -3.20 -9.91 8.16
CA ALA A 72 -4.10 -10.10 9.28
C ALA A 72 -4.52 -11.56 9.44
N ARG A 73 -4.93 -12.23 8.35
CA ARG A 73 -5.29 -13.67 8.40
C ARG A 73 -4.13 -14.54 8.89
N LYS A 74 -2.90 -14.21 8.51
CA LYS A 74 -1.71 -14.95 8.93
C LYS A 74 -1.34 -14.66 10.39
N VAL A 75 -1.46 -13.42 10.83
CA VAL A 75 -1.22 -13.02 12.22
C VAL A 75 -2.21 -13.69 13.17
N TYR A 76 -3.49 -13.78 12.79
CA TYR A 76 -4.56 -14.34 13.64
C TYR A 76 -4.96 -15.77 13.24
N GLU A 77 -4.10 -16.49 12.52
CA GLU A 77 -4.37 -17.87 12.08
C GLU A 77 -4.75 -18.75 13.28
N ASN A 78 -5.68 -19.69 13.06
CA ASN A 78 -6.17 -20.62 14.08
C ASN A 78 -6.69 -19.93 15.37
N GLY A 79 -7.18 -18.69 15.26
CA GLY A 79 -7.73 -17.93 16.39
C GLY A 79 -6.68 -17.40 17.36
N ARG A 80 -5.39 -17.37 16.97
CA ARG A 80 -4.28 -16.89 17.81
C ARG A 80 -4.58 -15.51 18.41
N GLN A 81 -4.36 -15.35 19.71
CA GLN A 81 -4.48 -14.09 20.43
C GLN A 81 -3.14 -13.67 21.03
N TYR A 82 -2.99 -12.36 21.31
CA TYR A 82 -1.75 -11.80 21.82
C TYR A 82 -1.99 -11.08 23.16
N SER A 83 -1.17 -11.41 24.16
CA SER A 83 -1.30 -10.86 25.51
C SER A 83 -0.82 -9.42 25.64
N ASN A 84 -0.03 -8.91 24.68
CA ASN A 84 0.47 -7.54 24.67
C ASN A 84 0.88 -7.10 23.26
N LYS A 85 1.16 -5.79 23.13
CA LYS A 85 1.51 -5.15 21.86
C LYS A 85 2.84 -5.64 21.28
N ASP A 86 3.82 -5.99 22.10
CA ASP A 86 5.15 -6.38 21.62
C ASP A 86 5.13 -7.77 20.99
N LYS A 87 4.40 -8.71 21.58
CA LYS A 87 4.13 -10.02 20.98
C LYS A 87 3.36 -9.89 19.66
N LEU A 88 2.38 -9.00 19.59
CA LEU A 88 1.65 -8.74 18.35
C LEU A 88 2.57 -8.15 17.27
N LYS A 89 3.41 -7.16 17.61
CA LYS A 89 4.39 -6.59 16.68
C LYS A 89 5.34 -7.66 16.14
N GLU A 90 5.82 -8.55 16.99
CA GLU A 90 6.71 -9.62 16.58
C GLU A 90 6.01 -10.60 15.63
N ALA A 91 4.79 -11.02 15.97
CA ALA A 91 4.02 -11.87 15.08
C ALA A 91 3.69 -11.21 13.73
N ILE A 92 3.45 -9.90 13.69
CA ILE A 92 3.29 -9.14 12.45
C ILE A 92 4.55 -9.24 11.58
N ARG A 93 5.75 -9.06 12.17
CA ARG A 93 7.02 -9.17 11.43
C ARG A 93 7.24 -10.58 10.89
N VAL A 94 7.02 -11.59 11.72
CA VAL A 94 7.13 -13.00 11.31
C VAL A 94 6.11 -13.33 10.22
N ALA A 95 4.85 -12.90 10.37
CA ALA A 95 3.83 -13.13 9.37
C ALA A 95 4.20 -12.46 8.03
N TRP A 96 4.64 -11.20 8.07
CA TRP A 96 5.08 -10.44 6.90
C TRP A 96 6.22 -11.13 6.16
N ALA A 97 7.30 -11.50 6.86
CA ALA A 97 8.45 -12.17 6.28
C ALA A 97 8.09 -13.52 5.63
N ASN A 98 7.01 -14.15 6.09
CA ASN A 98 6.54 -15.43 5.57
C ASN A 98 5.46 -15.31 4.49
N ILE A 99 5.06 -14.10 4.05
CA ILE A 99 4.14 -13.98 2.90
C ILE A 99 4.92 -14.33 1.63
N PRO A 100 4.51 -15.36 0.87
CA PRO A 100 5.22 -15.73 -0.36
C PRO A 100 5.18 -14.60 -1.38
N TYR A 101 6.31 -14.36 -2.07
CA TYR A 101 6.41 -13.30 -3.07
C TYR A 101 5.33 -13.41 -4.17
N ASP A 102 5.01 -14.64 -4.58
CA ASP A 102 3.97 -14.91 -5.59
C ASP A 102 2.59 -14.39 -5.20
N LYS A 103 2.30 -14.22 -3.91
CA LYS A 103 1.05 -13.57 -3.48
C LYS A 103 1.03 -12.11 -3.88
N PHE A 104 2.11 -11.36 -3.67
CA PHE A 104 2.21 -9.97 -4.13
C PHE A 104 2.12 -9.88 -5.65
N ARG A 105 2.86 -10.73 -6.36
CA ARG A 105 2.82 -10.79 -7.83
C ARG A 105 1.39 -11.04 -8.34
N SER A 106 0.70 -12.05 -7.79
CA SER A 106 -0.67 -12.38 -8.19
C SER A 106 -1.67 -11.24 -7.95
N LEU A 107 -1.46 -10.41 -6.93
CA LEU A 107 -2.31 -9.24 -6.68
C LEU A 107 -2.09 -8.17 -7.76
N CYS A 108 -0.84 -7.92 -8.14
CA CYS A 108 -0.49 -7.02 -9.23
C CYS A 108 -1.01 -7.52 -10.58
N ASP A 109 -0.81 -8.81 -10.90
CA ASP A 109 -1.22 -9.40 -12.19
C ASP A 109 -2.75 -9.37 -12.38
N ASN A 110 -3.52 -9.45 -11.30
CA ASN A 110 -4.97 -9.36 -11.36
C ASN A 110 -5.50 -7.92 -11.34
N PHE A 111 -4.64 -6.92 -11.12
CA PHE A 111 -5.07 -5.52 -11.02
C PHE A 111 -5.82 -5.03 -12.27
N PRO A 112 -5.38 -5.30 -13.52
CA PRO A 112 -6.14 -4.91 -14.71
C PRO A 112 -7.57 -5.48 -14.73
N ARG A 113 -7.77 -6.72 -14.29
CA ARG A 113 -9.10 -7.34 -14.21
C ARG A 113 -10.00 -6.64 -13.20
N ARG A 114 -9.44 -6.20 -12.07
CA ARG A 114 -10.17 -5.41 -11.07
C ARG A 114 -10.65 -4.08 -11.66
N ILE A 115 -9.79 -3.41 -12.43
CA ILE A 115 -10.11 -2.12 -13.07
C ILE A 115 -11.25 -2.29 -14.08
N ILE A 116 -11.19 -3.33 -14.91
CA ILE A 116 -12.26 -3.66 -15.85
C ILE A 116 -13.57 -3.93 -15.11
N ALA A 117 -13.54 -4.75 -14.05
CA ALA A 117 -14.73 -5.03 -13.25
C ALA A 117 -15.34 -3.76 -12.62
N LEU A 118 -14.51 -2.83 -12.13
CA LEU A 118 -14.97 -1.56 -11.59
C LEU A 118 -15.59 -0.66 -12.66
N HIS A 119 -14.97 -0.61 -13.85
CA HIS A 119 -15.50 0.11 -15.00
C HIS A 119 -16.88 -0.44 -15.41
N ASP A 120 -17.00 -1.77 -15.53
CA ASP A 120 -18.25 -2.45 -15.92
C ASP A 120 -19.35 -2.27 -14.85
N ALA A 121 -18.95 -2.25 -13.58
CA ALA A 121 -19.83 -1.93 -12.46
C ALA A 121 -20.19 -0.43 -12.37
N ARG A 122 -19.64 0.43 -13.23
CA ARG A 122 -19.78 1.89 -13.20
C ARG A 122 -19.42 2.49 -11.84
N GLY A 123 -18.32 2.02 -11.26
CA GLY A 123 -17.83 2.46 -9.95
C GLY A 123 -18.58 1.86 -8.75
N LYS A 124 -19.53 0.94 -8.96
CA LYS A 124 -20.21 0.22 -7.88
C LYS A 124 -19.36 -0.94 -7.36
N TRP A 125 -19.83 -1.57 -6.28
CA TRP A 125 -19.20 -2.72 -5.63
C TRP A 125 -18.82 -3.82 -6.62
N THR A 126 -17.65 -4.41 -6.41
CA THR A 126 -17.15 -5.56 -7.18
C THR A 126 -16.78 -6.69 -6.21
N LYS A 127 -16.63 -7.91 -6.72
CA LYS A 127 -16.21 -9.08 -5.92
C LYS A 127 -14.77 -9.01 -5.38
N TYR A 128 -14.01 -7.98 -5.74
CA TYR A 128 -12.58 -7.82 -5.49
C TYR A 128 -12.28 -6.99 -4.25
#